data_AF-A0A8I1K8R6-F1
#
_entry.id   AF-A0A8I1K8R6-F1
#
_cell.length_a   1.000
_cell.length_b   1.000
_cell.length_c   1.000
_cell.angle_alpha   90.00
_cell.angle_beta   90.00
_cell.angle_gamma   90.00
#
_symmetry.space_group_name_H-M   'P 1'
#
loop_
_entity.id
_entity.type
_entity.pdbx_description
1 polymer ?
#
loop_
_entity_poly.entity_id
_entity_poly.type
_entity_poly.pdbx_seq_one_letter_code
_entity_poly.pdbx_strand_id
1 'polypeptide(L)'
;MQNRTMEIGVGLFLLAGILALLLLALRVSGLSPTASTDTYKLYANFDNIAGLTVRAKVTMAGVTIGKVTAIDLDRDNYMARVTLQLEKAVDNLPTDSTASILTAGLLGEKYIGLSVGGEDTVLKDGGTIHDTQSSLVLEDLIGKFLLNTVSKDAK
;
A
#
# COMPACT_ATOMS: atom_id res chain seq x y z
N MET A 1 -47.54 28.24 23.60
CA MET A 1 -47.36 27.06 22.71
C MET A 1 -46.29 27.28 21.63
N GLN A 2 -46.03 28.52 21.18
CA GLN A 2 -44.99 28.88 20.19
C GLN A 2 -43.55 28.42 20.55
N ASN A 3 -43.16 28.47 21.82
CA ASN A 3 -41.78 28.16 22.23
C ASN A 3 -41.44 26.67 22.08
N ARG A 4 -42.40 25.77 22.37
CA ARG A 4 -42.20 24.31 22.23
C ARG A 4 -41.95 23.88 20.79
N THR A 5 -42.66 24.46 19.83
CA THR A 5 -42.46 24.15 18.41
C THR A 5 -41.10 24.63 17.89
N MET A 6 -40.61 25.75 18.43
CA MET A 6 -39.29 26.30 18.09
C MET A 6 -38.17 25.46 18.72
N GLU A 7 -38.32 25.04 19.98
CA GLU A 7 -37.38 24.14 20.67
C GLU A 7 -37.26 22.79 19.96
N ILE A 8 -38.38 22.19 19.53
CA ILE A 8 -38.38 20.93 18.76
C ILE A 8 -37.71 21.11 17.40
N GLY A 9 -37.97 22.23 16.71
CA GLY A 9 -37.34 22.53 15.42
C GLY A 9 -35.82 22.68 15.52
N VAL A 10 -35.34 23.38 16.54
CA VAL A 10 -33.90 23.54 16.81
C VAL A 10 -33.26 22.19 17.19
N GLY A 11 -33.95 21.39 18.01
CA GLY A 11 -33.50 20.05 18.38
C GLY A 11 -33.35 19.13 17.18
N LEU A 12 -34.34 19.11 16.27
CA LEU A 12 -34.30 18.32 15.04
C LEU A 12 -33.17 18.78 14.11
N PHE A 13 -32.97 20.10 13.98
CA PHE A 13 -31.88 20.66 13.18
C PHE A 13 -30.49 20.26 13.72
N LEU A 14 -30.28 20.36 15.04
CA LEU A 14 -29.05 19.89 15.69
C LEU A 14 -28.84 18.40 15.47
N LEU A 15 -29.89 17.59 15.61
CA LEU A 15 -29.80 16.14 15.43
C LEU A 15 -29.41 15.79 13.98
N ALA A 16 -30.01 16.46 13.00
CA ALA A 16 -29.68 16.29 11.59
C ALA A 16 -28.23 16.72 11.29
N GLY A 17 -27.77 17.81 11.89
CA GLY A 17 -26.38 18.27 11.79
C GLY A 17 -25.38 17.25 12.36
N ILE A 18 -25.66 16.70 13.54
CA ILE A 18 -24.84 15.64 14.15
C ILE A 18 -24.82 14.40 13.25
N LEU A 19 -25.97 13.99 12.71
CA LEU A 19 -26.07 12.87 11.77
C LEU A 19 -25.23 13.10 10.51
N ALA A 20 -25.30 14.30 9.94
CA ALA A 20 -24.52 14.66 8.75
C ALA A 20 -23.01 14.63 9.03
N LEU A 21 -22.57 15.14 10.18
CA LEU A 21 -21.16 15.10 10.60
C LEU A 21 -20.69 13.66 10.85
N LEU A 22 -21.52 12.82 11.47
CA LEU A 22 -21.23 11.39 11.64
C LEU A 22 -21.05 10.68 10.29
N LEU A 23 -21.96 10.91 9.34
CA LEU A 23 -21.87 10.33 8.00
C LEU A 23 -20.61 10.80 7.26
N LEU A 24 -20.28 12.10 7.36
CA LEU A 24 -19.06 12.65 6.78
C LEU A 24 -17.80 12.01 7.38
N ALA A 25 -17.74 11.89 8.70
CA ALA A 25 -16.61 11.29 9.40
C ALA A 25 -16.37 9.83 8.97
N LEU A 26 -17.44 9.03 8.85
CA LEU A 26 -17.36 7.65 8.38
C LEU A 26 -16.88 7.56 6.92
N ARG A 27 -17.34 8.47 6.05
CA ARG A 27 -16.93 8.53 4.63
C ARG A 27 -15.46 8.93 4.49
N VAL A 28 -15.01 9.96 5.21
CA VAL A 28 -13.63 10.49 5.14
C VAL A 28 -12.62 9.53 5.77
N SER A 29 -12.99 8.80 6.82
CA SER A 29 -12.13 7.77 7.44
C SER A 29 -11.76 6.63 6.47
N GLY A 30 -12.48 6.51 5.35
CA GLY A 30 -12.35 5.39 4.41
C GLY A 30 -12.95 4.10 4.96
N LEU A 31 -13.78 4.20 6.01
CA LEU A 31 -14.58 3.10 6.58
C LEU A 31 -15.84 2.82 5.75
N SER A 32 -15.83 3.17 4.47
CA SER A 32 -16.87 2.65 3.57
C SER A 32 -16.82 1.12 3.69
N PRO A 33 -17.93 0.45 4.02
CA PRO A 33 -18.00 -1.00 3.97
C PRO A 33 -17.70 -1.37 2.53
N THR A 34 -16.44 -1.68 2.27
CA THR A 34 -16.02 -2.23 1.00
C THR A 34 -16.77 -3.54 0.94
N ALA A 35 -17.60 -3.73 -0.09
CA ALA A 35 -18.16 -5.04 -0.38
C ALA A 35 -17.02 -6.03 -0.17
N SER A 36 -17.25 -7.05 0.65
CA SER A 36 -16.23 -8.01 1.06
C SER A 36 -15.74 -8.73 -0.18
N THR A 37 -14.81 -8.11 -0.89
CA THR A 37 -14.10 -8.68 -2.01
C THR A 37 -13.24 -9.75 -1.39
N ASP A 38 -13.47 -10.97 -1.84
CA ASP A 38 -12.61 -12.09 -1.50
C ASP A 38 -11.15 -11.69 -1.75
N THR A 39 -10.32 -11.80 -0.72
CA THR A 39 -8.91 -11.44 -0.78
C THR A 39 -8.06 -12.58 -0.25
N TYR A 40 -6.78 -12.57 -0.61
CA TYR A 40 -5.77 -13.48 -0.10
C TYR A 40 -4.50 -12.70 0.27
N LYS A 41 -3.64 -13.32 1.07
CA LYS A 41 -2.42 -12.70 1.58
C LYS A 41 -1.19 -13.25 0.88
N LEU A 42 -0.24 -12.37 0.60
CA LEU A 42 1.12 -12.72 0.19
C LEU A 42 2.12 -11.98 1.05
N TYR A 43 3.33 -12.53 1.14
CA TYR A 43 4.44 -11.92 1.86
C TYR A 43 5.55 -11.53 0.88
N ALA A 44 6.23 -10.43 1.16
CA ALA A 44 7.42 -10.01 0.43
C ALA A 44 8.43 -9.43 1.43
N ASN A 45 9.69 -9.81 1.31
CA ASN A 45 10.76 -9.36 2.22
C ASN A 45 11.64 -8.35 1.50
N PHE A 46 11.85 -7.18 2.07
CA PHE A 46 12.71 -6.14 1.49
C PHE A 46 13.86 -5.80 2.43
N ASP A 47 15.03 -5.51 1.88
CA ASP A 47 16.17 -5.01 2.66
C ASP A 47 15.89 -3.60 3.19
N ASN A 48 15.23 -2.77 2.38
CA ASN A 48 14.88 -1.41 2.77
C ASN A 48 13.55 -0.98 2.14
N ILE A 49 12.60 -0.62 2.99
CA ILE A 49 11.27 -0.16 2.57
C ILE A 49 11.14 1.35 2.40
N ALA A 50 12.15 2.13 2.80
CA ALA A 50 12.27 3.59 2.74
C ALA A 50 10.94 4.37 2.66
N GLY A 51 10.21 4.44 3.78
CA GLY A 51 8.99 5.25 3.88
C GLY A 51 7.72 4.59 3.34
N LEU A 52 7.74 3.31 2.98
CA LEU A 52 6.52 2.53 2.76
C LEU A 52 5.68 2.48 4.05
N THR A 53 4.37 2.67 3.93
CA THR A 53 3.45 2.69 5.05
C THR A 53 2.35 1.64 4.92
N VAL A 54 1.73 1.28 6.04
CA VAL A 54 0.54 0.43 6.04
C VAL A 54 -0.58 1.16 5.28
N ARG A 55 -1.41 0.41 4.54
CA ARG A 55 -2.43 0.90 3.60
C ARG A 55 -1.88 1.46 2.28
N ALA A 56 -0.56 1.42 2.05
CA ALA A 56 -0.01 1.69 0.73
C ALA A 56 -0.63 0.76 -0.31
N LYS A 57 -0.82 1.28 -1.53
CA LYS A 57 -1.46 0.53 -2.62
C LYS A 57 -0.53 -0.57 -3.13
N VAL A 58 -1.11 -1.68 -3.54
CA VAL A 58 -0.43 -2.70 -4.34
C VAL A 58 -1.02 -2.65 -5.73
N THR A 59 -0.15 -2.50 -6.72
CA THR A 59 -0.55 -2.27 -8.10
C THR A 59 0.12 -3.27 -9.03
N MET A 60 -0.54 -3.60 -10.14
CA MET A 60 0.00 -4.38 -11.24
C MET A 60 -0.34 -3.65 -12.53
N ALA A 61 0.64 -3.42 -13.39
CA ALA A 61 0.47 -2.64 -14.63
C ALA A 61 -0.25 -1.28 -14.43
N GLY A 62 -0.06 -0.64 -13.26
CA GLY A 62 -0.69 0.63 -12.89
C GLY A 62 -2.12 0.52 -12.32
N VAL A 63 -2.72 -0.68 -12.30
CA VAL A 63 -4.04 -0.93 -11.71
C VAL A 63 -3.88 -1.34 -10.25
N THR A 64 -4.68 -0.77 -9.34
CA THR A 64 -4.67 -1.17 -7.92
C THR A 64 -5.38 -2.51 -7.77
N ILE A 65 -4.70 -3.49 -7.21
CA ILE A 65 -5.19 -4.87 -7.02
C ILE A 65 -5.15 -5.32 -5.55
N GLY A 66 -4.73 -4.42 -4.65
CA GLY A 66 -4.56 -4.74 -3.25
C GLY A 66 -3.95 -3.61 -2.43
N LYS A 67 -3.55 -3.95 -1.21
CA LYS A 67 -2.94 -3.01 -0.24
C LYS A 67 -1.99 -3.70 0.71
N VAL A 68 -1.07 -2.93 1.29
CA VAL A 68 -0.23 -3.34 2.40
C VAL A 68 -1.05 -3.34 3.68
N THR A 69 -1.00 -4.45 4.43
CA THR A 69 -1.76 -4.62 5.68
C THR A 69 -0.89 -4.62 6.94
N ALA A 70 0.36 -5.06 6.83
CA ALA A 70 1.32 -5.07 7.92
C ALA A 70 2.75 -4.94 7.37
N ILE A 71 3.62 -4.41 8.22
CA ILE A 71 5.06 -4.27 7.97
C ILE A 71 5.74 -4.64 9.29
N ASP A 72 6.53 -5.70 9.26
CA ASP A 72 7.21 -6.25 10.44
C ASP A 72 8.69 -6.44 10.14
N LEU A 73 9.54 -6.37 11.15
CA LEU A 73 10.95 -6.76 11.02
C LEU A 73 11.07 -8.26 11.27
N ASP A 74 11.47 -9.00 10.25
CA ASP A 74 11.82 -10.41 10.39
C ASP A 74 13.16 -10.50 11.15
N ARG A 75 13.12 -11.17 12.31
CA ARG A 75 14.26 -11.20 13.25
C ARG A 75 15.35 -12.18 12.85
N ASP A 76 15.04 -13.11 11.95
CA ASP A 76 15.97 -14.16 11.55
C ASP A 76 16.92 -13.66 10.45
N ASN A 77 16.41 -12.89 9.49
CA ASN A 77 17.17 -12.35 8.36
C ASN A 77 17.34 -10.82 8.41
N TYR A 78 16.77 -10.13 9.40
CA TYR A 78 16.79 -8.67 9.55
C TYR A 78 16.21 -7.90 8.35
N MET A 79 15.31 -8.53 7.59
CA MET A 79 14.60 -7.90 6.48
C MET A 79 13.22 -7.40 6.92
N ALA A 80 12.71 -6.37 6.25
CA ALA A 80 11.34 -5.93 6.45
C ALA A 80 10.37 -6.87 5.72
N ARG A 81 9.59 -7.63 6.48
CA ARG A 81 8.50 -8.47 5.98
C ARG A 81 7.24 -7.64 5.80
N VAL A 82 6.80 -7.51 4.55
CA VAL A 82 5.59 -6.78 4.17
C VAL A 82 4.47 -7.77 3.88
N THR A 83 3.32 -7.60 4.54
CA THR A 83 2.11 -8.40 4.29
C THR A 83 1.20 -7.69 3.30
N LEU A 84 1.04 -8.28 2.12
CA LEU A 84 0.20 -7.82 1.04
C LEU A 84 -1.17 -8.50 1.14
N GLN A 85 -2.25 -7.73 0.93
CA GLN A 85 -3.60 -8.27 0.75
C GLN A 85 -4.03 -7.96 -0.68
N LEU A 86 -4.24 -9.00 -1.48
CA LEU A 86 -4.61 -8.92 -2.89
C LEU A 86 -6.05 -9.40 -3.11
N GLU A 87 -6.71 -8.86 -4.11
CA GLU A 87 -8.04 -9.31 -4.54
C GLU A 87 -7.96 -10.68 -5.23
N LYS A 88 -8.88 -11.60 -4.91
CA LYS A 88 -8.94 -12.93 -5.56
C LYS A 88 -9.23 -12.87 -7.06
N ALA A 89 -9.68 -11.73 -7.59
CA ALA A 89 -9.78 -11.53 -9.03
C ALA A 89 -8.41 -11.63 -9.75
N VAL A 90 -7.31 -11.52 -8.99
CA VAL A 90 -5.93 -11.70 -9.45
C VAL A 90 -5.34 -12.92 -8.74
N ASP A 91 -5.76 -14.13 -9.14
CA ASP A 91 -5.33 -15.42 -8.54
C ASP A 91 -4.29 -16.18 -9.37
N ASN A 92 -3.83 -15.60 -10.46
CA ASN A 92 -2.94 -16.21 -11.44
C ASN A 92 -1.50 -15.65 -11.37
N LEU A 93 -1.07 -15.16 -10.22
CA LEU A 93 0.27 -14.57 -10.05
C LEU A 93 1.34 -15.68 -10.03
N PRO A 94 2.27 -15.73 -10.99
CA PRO A 94 3.35 -16.73 -11.01
C PRO A 94 4.28 -16.65 -9.79
N THR A 95 4.90 -17.77 -9.43
CA THR A 95 5.87 -17.88 -8.32
C THR A 95 7.16 -17.08 -8.53
N ASP A 96 7.53 -16.82 -9.79
CA ASP A 96 8.65 -15.97 -10.19
C ASP A 96 8.27 -14.49 -10.39
N SER A 97 7.10 -14.07 -9.90
CA SER A 97 6.71 -12.66 -9.93
C SER A 97 7.61 -11.81 -9.05
N THR A 98 7.81 -10.55 -9.44
CA THR A 98 8.65 -9.59 -8.71
C THR A 98 7.79 -8.58 -7.96
N ALA A 99 8.17 -8.23 -6.73
CA ALA A 99 7.58 -7.11 -5.98
C ALA A 99 8.58 -5.96 -5.84
N SER A 100 8.18 -4.75 -6.22
CA SER A 100 9.05 -3.58 -6.23
C SER A 100 8.45 -2.42 -5.45
N ILE A 101 9.26 -1.74 -4.63
CA ILE A 101 8.83 -0.51 -3.96
C ILE A 101 9.04 0.68 -4.88
N LEU A 102 7.95 1.24 -5.36
CA LEU A 102 7.92 2.36 -6.29
C LEU A 102 7.47 3.64 -5.59
N THR A 103 7.74 4.80 -6.20
CA THR A 103 7.31 6.11 -5.71
C THR A 103 6.32 6.72 -6.70
N ALA A 104 5.21 7.26 -6.21
CA ALA A 104 4.26 7.95 -7.07
C ALA A 104 4.85 9.31 -7.52
N GLY A 105 5.38 9.35 -8.74
CA GLY A 105 6.11 10.53 -9.23
C GLY A 105 7.42 10.76 -8.48
N LEU A 106 7.81 12.03 -8.30
CA LEU A 106 9.09 12.37 -7.65
C LEU A 106 9.03 12.41 -6.12
N LEU A 107 7.91 12.90 -5.56
CA LEU A 107 7.75 13.19 -4.13
C LEU A 107 6.51 12.53 -3.51
N GLY A 108 5.83 11.66 -4.24
CA GLY A 108 4.60 11.03 -3.76
C GLY A 108 4.85 9.90 -2.78
N GLU A 109 3.75 9.29 -2.36
CA GLU A 109 3.75 8.12 -1.51
C GLU A 109 4.44 6.93 -2.18
N LYS A 110 5.02 6.05 -1.35
CA LYS A 110 5.56 4.77 -1.79
C LYS A 110 4.43 3.76 -1.95
N TYR A 111 4.53 2.91 -2.94
CA TYR A 111 3.56 1.84 -3.21
C TYR A 111 4.29 0.58 -3.72
N ILE A 112 3.61 -0.56 -3.70
CA ILE A 112 4.15 -1.81 -4.25
C ILE A 112 3.68 -1.97 -5.69
N GLY A 113 4.62 -2.16 -6.61
CA GLY A 113 4.38 -2.63 -7.96
C GLY A 113 4.67 -4.12 -8.05
N LEU A 114 3.73 -4.89 -8.58
CA LEU A 114 3.91 -6.30 -8.91
C LEU A 114 4.13 -6.44 -10.41
N SER A 115 5.17 -7.19 -10.76
CA SER A 115 5.45 -7.62 -12.13
C SER A 115 5.19 -9.11 -12.25
N VAL A 116 4.47 -9.50 -13.30
CA VAL A 116 4.12 -10.90 -13.57
C VAL A 116 5.36 -11.60 -14.13
N GLY A 117 5.68 -12.76 -13.56
CA GLY A 117 6.73 -13.64 -14.09
C GLY A 117 6.24 -14.52 -15.24
N GLY A 118 6.99 -15.57 -15.56
CA GLY A 118 6.72 -16.49 -16.67
C GLY A 118 6.48 -17.94 -16.25
N GLU A 119 6.49 -18.25 -14.95
CA GLU A 119 6.33 -19.62 -14.47
C GLU A 119 4.86 -20.08 -14.50
N ASP A 120 4.63 -21.38 -14.77
CA ASP A 120 3.29 -21.96 -14.79
C ASP A 120 2.70 -22.14 -13.37
N THR A 121 3.56 -22.17 -12.35
CA THR A 121 3.14 -22.33 -10.95
C THR A 121 2.72 -20.99 -10.36
N VAL A 122 1.53 -20.96 -9.77
CA VAL A 122 0.94 -19.75 -9.18
C VAL A 122 1.12 -19.70 -7.66
N LEU A 123 1.29 -18.49 -7.14
CA LEU A 123 1.30 -18.21 -5.71
C LEU A 123 -0.09 -18.44 -5.10
N LYS A 124 -0.10 -19.08 -3.93
CA LYS A 124 -1.32 -19.34 -3.15
C LYS A 124 -1.39 -18.41 -1.95
N ASP A 125 -2.55 -18.40 -1.29
CA ASP A 125 -2.72 -17.70 -0.01
C ASP A 125 -1.63 -18.10 1.00
N GLY A 126 -0.99 -17.10 1.59
CA GLY A 126 0.16 -17.24 2.47
C GLY A 126 1.50 -17.45 1.76
N GLY A 127 1.53 -17.41 0.42
CA GLY A 127 2.76 -17.52 -0.37
C GLY A 127 3.70 -16.33 -0.19
N THR A 128 4.99 -16.56 -0.51
CA THR A 128 6.03 -15.54 -0.43
C THR A 128 6.56 -15.21 -1.81
N ILE A 129 6.62 -13.93 -2.14
CA ILE A 129 7.32 -13.41 -3.31
C ILE A 129 8.80 -13.31 -2.97
N HIS A 130 9.62 -14.05 -3.70
CA HIS A 130 11.06 -14.15 -3.44
C HIS A 130 11.88 -13.08 -4.17
N ASP A 131 11.46 -12.66 -5.36
CA ASP A 131 12.12 -11.59 -6.09
C ASP A 131 11.57 -10.23 -5.65
N THR A 132 12.38 -9.46 -4.94
CA THR A 132 12.00 -8.19 -4.35
C THR A 132 13.00 -7.09 -4.68
N GLN A 133 12.49 -5.94 -5.11
CA GLN A 133 13.29 -4.74 -5.38
C GLN A 133 13.00 -3.70 -4.30
N SER A 134 14.00 -3.49 -3.42
CA SER A 134 13.95 -2.50 -2.34
C SER A 134 13.81 -1.06 -2.84
N SER A 135 13.36 -0.16 -1.97
CA SER A 135 13.19 1.25 -2.33
C SER A 135 14.53 1.91 -2.64
N LEU A 136 14.55 2.77 -3.65
CA LEU A 136 15.72 3.60 -3.95
C LEU A 136 15.83 4.73 -2.93
N VAL A 137 17.02 4.84 -2.33
CA VAL A 137 17.44 5.95 -1.48
C VAL A 137 18.24 6.92 -2.35
N LEU A 138 17.81 8.19 -2.43
CA LEU A 138 18.38 9.17 -3.35
C LEU A 138 19.87 9.42 -3.04
N GLU A 139 20.21 9.43 -1.77
CA GLU A 139 21.55 9.58 -1.22
C GLU A 139 22.50 8.50 -1.78
N ASP A 140 22.04 7.25 -1.84
CA ASP A 140 22.83 6.13 -2.40
C ASP A 140 23.06 6.31 -3.90
N LEU A 141 22.06 6.85 -4.62
CA LEU A 141 22.19 7.13 -6.06
C LEU A 141 23.17 8.26 -6.33
N ILE A 142 23.13 9.33 -5.53
CA ILE A 142 24.08 10.45 -5.63
C ILE A 142 25.50 9.92 -5.34
N GLY A 143 25.67 9.11 -4.30
CA GLY A 143 26.95 8.48 -3.98
C GLY A 143 27.48 7.64 -5.14
N LYS A 144 26.65 6.73 -5.68
CA LYS A 144 27.02 5.89 -6.85
C LYS A 144 27.38 6.73 -8.08
N PHE A 145 26.66 7.82 -8.33
CA PHE A 145 26.95 8.73 -9.44
C PHE A 145 28.32 9.41 -9.28
N LEU A 146 28.60 9.99 -8.11
CA LEU A 146 29.87 10.68 -7.84
C LEU A 146 31.08 9.73 -7.94
N LEU A 147 30.95 8.51 -7.40
CA LEU A 147 32.02 7.50 -7.49
C LEU A 147 32.28 7.08 -8.95
N ASN A 148 31.23 6.91 -9.74
CA ASN A 148 31.35 6.53 -11.14
C ASN A 148 31.97 7.65 -12.00
N THR A 149 31.70 8.92 -11.69
CA THR A 149 32.33 10.05 -12.39
C THR A 149 33.83 10.14 -12.08
N VAL A 150 34.22 10.00 -10.81
CA VAL A 150 35.64 10.06 -10.40
C VAL A 150 36.44 8.88 -10.97
N SER A 151 35.84 7.69 -11.02
CA SER A 151 36.49 6.51 -11.60
C SER A 151 36.71 6.60 -13.11
N LYS A 152 35.94 7.46 -13.80
CA LYS A 152 36.01 7.65 -15.25
C LYS A 152 37.07 8.68 -15.65
N ASP A 153 37.37 9.65 -14.80
CA ASP A 153 38.46 10.63 -15.01
C ASP A 153 39.85 10.09 -14.62
N ALA A 154 39.92 8.99 -13.87
CA ALA A 154 41.17 8.35 -13.47
C ALA A 154 41.78 7.40 -14.54
N LYS A 155 41.28 7.44 -15.78
CA LYS A 155 41.71 6.58 -16.89
C LYS A 155 41.88 7.39 -18.17
#